data_AF-A0A328BCP9-F1
#
_entry.id   AF-A0A328BCP9-F1
#
_cell.length_a   1.000
_cell.length_b   1.000
_cell.length_c   1.000
_cell.angle_alpha   90.00
_cell.angle_beta   90.00
_cell.angle_gamma   90.00
#
_symmetry.space_group_name_H-M   'P 1'
#
loop_
_entity.id
_entity.type
_entity.pdbx_description
1 polymer ?
#
loop_
_entity_poly.entity_id
_entity_poly.type
_entity_poly.pdbx_seq_one_letter_code
_entity_poly.pdbx_strand_id
1 'polypeptide(L)'
;MGAGLAVRGKGEETGPGGRPGKSSPKPGGTQCGIGLTPVAAAARRAALPTPMDEDLKREFEAARLKHILFKARLRSFLYGNDGNETPVRSADECPLGEWIRDVALPRFGRYPETRQLDQTHRRVHDEANRLMDLHQAGRADEAMRGLRAINPLTEEVLGLLNTLEHKLRKEAR
;
A
#
# COMPACT_ATOMS: atom_id res chain seq x y z
N MET A 1 23.13 -20.76 -45.38
CA MET A 1 24.52 -20.95 -45.87
C MET A 1 25.22 -19.61 -45.79
N GLY A 2 26.46 -19.58 -45.27
CA GLY A 2 27.26 -18.37 -44.97
C GLY A 2 27.24 -18.03 -43.48
N ALA A 3 28.12 -18.50 -42.57
CA ALA A 3 29.57 -18.68 -42.52
C ALA A 3 30.35 -17.46 -41.97
N GLY A 4 30.98 -17.66 -40.80
CA GLY A 4 32.23 -17.03 -40.32
C GLY A 4 32.10 -15.69 -39.58
N LEU A 5 32.96 -15.31 -38.64
CA LEU A 5 34.04 -15.98 -37.91
C LEU A 5 34.55 -14.98 -36.83
N ALA A 6 34.91 -15.48 -35.64
CA ALA A 6 35.95 -15.06 -34.67
C ALA A 6 36.19 -13.56 -34.31
N VAL A 7 36.39 -13.26 -33.01
CA VAL A 7 37.74 -13.29 -32.39
C VAL A 7 37.72 -12.95 -30.89
N ARG A 8 38.56 -13.68 -30.14
CA ARG A 8 38.90 -13.56 -28.71
C ARG A 8 39.71 -12.30 -28.41
N GLY A 9 39.56 -11.76 -27.20
CA GLY A 9 40.54 -10.87 -26.57
C GLY A 9 40.70 -11.21 -25.09
N LYS A 10 41.78 -11.93 -24.75
CA LYS A 10 42.30 -12.12 -23.38
C LYS A 10 43.10 -10.87 -22.98
N GLY A 11 42.97 -10.42 -21.74
CA GLY A 11 43.90 -9.51 -21.08
C GLY A 11 44.07 -9.99 -19.64
N GLU A 12 45.28 -10.44 -19.31
CA GLU A 12 45.68 -11.11 -18.07
C GLU A 12 46.79 -10.26 -17.42
N GLU A 13 46.87 -10.34 -16.08
CA GLU A 13 48.04 -10.11 -15.20
C GLU A 13 48.55 -8.65 -15.05
N THR A 14 49.04 -8.10 -13.92
CA THR A 14 49.83 -8.51 -12.72
C THR A 14 49.64 -7.36 -11.68
N GLY A 15 49.77 -7.43 -10.35
CA GLY A 15 50.80 -7.99 -9.45
C GLY A 15 50.84 -7.16 -8.12
N PRO A 16 51.56 -7.57 -7.07
CA PRO A 16 51.24 -7.29 -5.65
C PRO A 16 52.28 -6.44 -4.86
N GLY A 17 51.92 -5.96 -3.66
CA GLY A 17 52.85 -5.43 -2.64
C GLY A 17 52.09 -4.73 -1.49
N GLY A 18 52.40 -4.81 -0.20
CA GLY A 18 53.48 -5.40 0.58
C GLY A 18 53.13 -5.29 2.10
N ARG A 19 53.71 -6.16 2.93
CA ARG A 19 53.61 -6.18 4.42
C ARG A 19 54.68 -5.24 5.07
N PRO A 20 55.04 -5.36 6.37
CA PRO A 20 54.36 -4.84 7.57
C PRO A 20 55.29 -3.94 8.44
N GLY A 21 54.73 -3.06 9.26
CA GLY A 21 55.48 -2.23 10.23
C GLY A 21 55.09 -2.53 11.68
N LYS A 22 56.07 -2.95 12.50
CA LYS A 22 55.98 -3.27 13.93
C LYS A 22 56.29 -2.02 14.76
N SER A 23 55.65 -1.84 15.92
CA SER A 23 56.28 -1.22 17.11
C SER A 23 55.37 -1.27 18.33
N SER A 24 55.75 -2.08 19.32
CA SER A 24 55.40 -1.91 20.75
C SER A 24 56.43 -0.95 21.37
N PRO A 25 56.15 -0.26 22.50
CA PRO A 25 56.33 -0.90 23.82
C PRO A 25 55.32 -0.46 24.94
N LYS A 26 55.19 -1.32 25.96
CA LYS A 26 54.64 -1.11 27.33
C LYS A 26 55.70 -0.38 28.22
N PRO A 27 55.53 -0.04 29.54
CA PRO A 27 54.50 -0.45 30.52
C PRO A 27 54.03 0.63 31.54
N GLY A 28 53.03 0.29 32.38
CA GLY A 28 52.99 0.71 33.80
C GLY A 28 51.76 1.47 34.28
N GLY A 29 51.14 1.00 35.38
CA GLY A 29 50.18 1.76 36.21
C GLY A 29 48.75 1.21 36.18
N THR A 30 48.34 0.26 37.03
CA THR A 30 47.84 0.52 38.40
C THR A 30 46.33 0.82 38.44
N GLN A 31 45.57 -0.27 38.61
CA GLN A 31 44.40 -0.52 39.50
C GLN A 31 43.01 0.13 39.32
N CYS A 32 42.03 -0.75 39.60
CA CYS A 32 40.72 -0.54 40.24
C CYS A 32 39.58 0.09 39.43
N GLY A 33 38.53 -0.70 39.20
CA GLY A 33 37.23 -0.21 38.76
C GLY A 33 36.37 -1.26 38.06
N ILE A 34 36.01 -2.33 38.78
CA ILE A 34 34.90 -3.22 38.41
C ILE A 34 33.62 -2.38 38.32
N GLY A 35 33.11 -2.20 37.10
CA GLY A 35 31.88 -1.48 36.79
C GLY A 35 31.25 -2.02 35.52
N LEU A 36 31.09 -3.34 35.42
CA LEU A 36 30.24 -3.97 34.42
C LEU A 36 28.78 -3.63 34.76
N THR A 37 28.29 -2.52 34.23
CA THR A 37 26.85 -2.31 34.11
C THR A 37 26.40 -3.05 32.85
N PRO A 38 25.44 -4.00 32.94
CA PRO A 38 24.78 -4.45 31.74
C PRO A 38 23.86 -3.33 31.28
N VAL A 39 24.14 -2.74 30.11
CA VAL A 39 23.11 -2.03 29.34
C VAL A 39 22.16 -3.10 28.86
N ALA A 40 21.19 -3.45 29.70
CA ALA A 40 20.05 -4.26 29.32
C ALA A 40 19.27 -3.49 28.26
N ALA A 41 19.58 -3.75 26.98
CA ALA A 41 18.68 -3.45 25.89
C ALA A 41 17.40 -4.24 26.15
N ALA A 42 16.43 -3.60 26.80
CA ALA A 42 15.07 -4.09 26.90
C ALA A 42 14.54 -4.21 25.48
N ALA A 43 14.66 -5.41 24.90
CA ALA A 43 13.94 -5.77 23.70
C ALA A 43 12.47 -5.45 23.97
N ARG A 44 11.96 -4.41 23.31
CA ARG A 44 10.54 -4.05 23.38
C ARG A 44 9.80 -5.27 22.86
N ARG A 45 9.25 -6.09 23.76
CA ARG A 45 8.29 -7.13 23.39
C ARG A 45 7.16 -6.38 22.70
N ALA A 46 7.05 -6.55 21.39
CA ALA A 46 5.87 -6.11 20.66
C ALA A 46 4.68 -6.75 21.37
N ALA A 47 3.82 -5.92 21.97
CA ALA A 47 2.59 -6.40 22.58
C ALA A 47 1.82 -7.20 21.53
N LEU A 48 1.43 -8.43 21.88
CA LEU A 48 0.62 -9.27 20.99
C LEU A 48 -0.66 -8.50 20.62
N PRO A 49 -1.10 -8.57 19.35
CA PRO A 49 -2.33 -7.92 18.95
C PRO A 49 -3.50 -8.44 19.79
N THR A 50 -4.35 -7.53 20.27
CA THR A 50 -5.56 -7.91 21.00
C THR A 50 -6.62 -8.42 20.02
N PRO A 51 -7.56 -9.29 20.44
CA PRO A 51 -8.63 -9.78 19.55
C PRO A 51 -9.40 -8.65 18.84
N MET A 52 -9.62 -7.54 19.55
CA MET A 52 -10.26 -6.32 19.02
C MET A 52 -9.44 -5.63 17.92
N ASP A 53 -8.11 -5.72 17.95
CA ASP A 53 -7.20 -5.16 16.95
C ASP A 53 -7.21 -5.99 15.65
N GLU A 54 -7.28 -7.32 15.77
CA GLU A 54 -7.36 -8.21 14.60
C GLU A 54 -8.70 -8.09 13.87
N ASP A 55 -9.81 -7.97 14.60
CA ASP A 55 -11.13 -7.77 13.99
C ASP A 55 -11.20 -6.45 13.22
N LEU A 56 -10.66 -5.38 13.80
CA LEU A 56 -10.56 -4.07 13.15
C LEU A 56 -9.74 -4.15 11.86
N LYS A 57 -8.56 -4.77 11.92
CA LYS A 57 -7.69 -4.94 10.74
C LYS A 57 -8.40 -5.69 9.62
N ARG A 58 -9.05 -6.81 9.93
CA ARG A 58 -9.80 -7.62 8.95
C ARG A 58 -10.94 -6.84 8.30
N GLU A 59 -11.62 -5.99 9.08
CA GLU A 59 -12.70 -5.14 8.58
C GLU A 59 -12.19 -4.10 7.56
N PHE A 60 -11.08 -3.44 7.86
CA PHE A 60 -10.44 -2.48 6.93
C PHE A 60 -9.82 -3.16 5.70
N GLU A 61 -9.27 -4.37 5.84
CA GLU A 61 -8.84 -5.20 4.71
C GLU A 61 -10.01 -5.54 3.78
N ALA A 62 -11.16 -5.93 4.34
CA ALA A 62 -12.36 -6.20 3.56
C ALA A 62 -12.88 -4.93 2.85
N ALA A 63 -12.84 -3.76 3.51
CA ALA A 63 -13.22 -2.47 2.91
C ALA A 63 -12.33 -2.12 1.70
N ARG A 64 -11.01 -2.25 1.83
CA ARG A 64 -10.07 -2.04 0.72
C ARG A 64 -10.34 -2.98 -0.44
N LEU A 65 -10.56 -4.27 -0.15
CA LEU A 65 -10.84 -5.27 -1.20
C LEU A 65 -12.12 -4.94 -1.98
N LYS A 66 -13.20 -4.53 -1.29
CA LYS A 66 -14.46 -4.09 -1.94
C LYS A 66 -14.21 -2.96 -2.94
N HIS A 67 -13.37 -1.98 -2.57
CA HIS A 67 -13.00 -0.88 -3.47
C HIS A 67 -12.19 -1.34 -4.69
N ILE A 68 -11.17 -2.17 -4.46
CA ILE A 68 -10.29 -2.68 -5.52
C ILE A 68 -11.11 -3.52 -6.52
N LEU A 69 -12.04 -4.34 -6.04
CA LEU A 69 -12.94 -5.13 -6.87
C LEU A 69 -13.85 -4.24 -7.72
N PHE A 70 -14.40 -3.16 -7.15
CA PHE A 70 -15.18 -2.19 -7.92
C PHE A 70 -14.37 -1.60 -9.08
N LYS A 71 -13.14 -1.11 -8.82
CA LYS A 71 -12.26 -0.57 -9.86
C LYS A 71 -11.92 -1.60 -10.93
N ALA A 72 -11.68 -2.85 -10.54
CA ALA A 72 -11.41 -3.94 -11.47
C ALA A 72 -12.61 -4.25 -12.38
N ARG A 73 -13.82 -4.29 -11.82
CA ARG A 73 -15.07 -4.45 -12.59
C ARG A 73 -15.30 -3.30 -13.55
N LEU A 74 -15.11 -2.05 -13.10
CA LEU A 74 -15.23 -0.87 -13.96
C LEU A 74 -14.29 -0.96 -15.15
N ARG A 75 -13.02 -1.27 -14.90
CA ARG A 75 -12.03 -1.44 -15.96
C ARG A 75 -12.43 -2.55 -16.94
N SER A 76 -12.87 -3.70 -16.43
CA SER A 76 -13.35 -4.82 -17.25
C SER A 76 -14.55 -4.43 -18.13
N PHE A 77 -15.50 -3.69 -17.57
CA PHE A 77 -16.67 -3.19 -18.30
C PHE A 77 -16.26 -2.27 -19.46
N LEU A 78 -15.33 -1.34 -19.20
CA LEU A 78 -14.86 -0.37 -20.18
C LEU A 78 -13.99 -0.96 -21.31
N TYR A 79 -13.48 -2.18 -21.13
CA TYR A 79 -12.76 -2.92 -22.18
C TYR A 79 -13.68 -3.80 -23.03
N GLY A 80 -15.01 -3.75 -22.83
CA GLY A 80 -15.95 -4.57 -23.58
C GLY A 80 -15.85 -6.07 -23.25
N ASN A 81 -15.57 -6.41 -21.98
CA ASN A 81 -15.62 -7.80 -21.53
C ASN A 81 -17.02 -8.14 -21.02
N ASP A 82 -17.88 -8.56 -21.95
CA ASP A 82 -19.32 -8.84 -21.80
C ASP A 82 -19.66 -9.92 -20.75
N GLY A 83 -18.67 -10.75 -20.39
CA GLY A 83 -18.84 -11.83 -19.42
C GLY A 83 -18.73 -11.41 -17.96
N ASN A 84 -18.47 -10.13 -17.66
CA ASN A 84 -18.34 -9.65 -16.29
C ASN A 84 -19.57 -8.87 -15.83
N GLU A 85 -19.87 -8.95 -14.53
CA GLU A 85 -20.96 -8.22 -13.91
C GLU A 85 -20.76 -6.71 -14.07
N THR A 86 -21.82 -6.01 -14.48
CA THR A 86 -21.80 -4.55 -14.63
C THR A 86 -21.52 -3.91 -13.26
N PRO A 87 -20.60 -2.92 -13.16
CA PRO A 87 -20.35 -2.22 -11.92
C PRO A 87 -21.63 -1.59 -11.36
N VAL A 88 -21.82 -1.69 -10.04
CA VAL A 88 -22.92 -1.03 -9.35
C VAL A 88 -22.81 0.48 -9.55
N ARG A 89 -23.88 1.10 -10.08
CA ARG A 89 -23.88 2.54 -10.37
C ARG A 89 -24.09 3.39 -9.13
N SER A 90 -24.98 2.96 -8.24
CA SER A 90 -25.26 3.66 -6.98
C SER A 90 -24.09 3.52 -6.01
N ALA A 91 -23.64 4.66 -5.47
CA ALA A 91 -22.66 4.64 -4.38
C ALA A 91 -23.25 3.96 -3.14
N ASP A 92 -24.53 4.18 -2.84
CA ASP A 92 -25.15 3.67 -1.62
C ASP A 92 -25.40 2.15 -1.65
N GLU A 93 -25.50 1.56 -2.85
CA GLU A 93 -25.67 0.10 -3.05
C GLU A 93 -24.32 -0.60 -3.32
N CYS A 94 -23.22 0.16 -3.40
CA CYS A 94 -21.89 -0.41 -3.53
C CYS A 94 -21.50 -1.11 -2.22
N PRO A 95 -20.86 -2.30 -2.24
CA PRO A 95 -20.46 -2.99 -1.02
C PRO A 95 -19.56 -2.15 -0.08
N LEU A 96 -18.78 -1.22 -0.63
CA LEU A 96 -18.03 -0.24 0.18
C LEU A 96 -18.96 0.83 0.75
N GLY A 97 -19.89 1.36 -0.05
CA GLY A 97 -20.88 2.36 0.39
C GLY A 97 -21.79 1.84 1.50
N GLU A 98 -22.25 0.60 1.40
CA GLU A 98 -22.99 -0.09 2.46
C GLU A 98 -22.16 -0.15 3.75
N TRP A 99 -20.90 -0.56 3.66
CA TRP A 99 -20.01 -0.57 4.82
C TRP A 99 -19.76 0.84 5.39
N ILE A 100 -19.61 1.86 4.53
CA ILE A 100 -19.45 3.25 4.97
C ILE A 100 -20.69 3.69 5.75
N ARG A 101 -21.88 3.45 5.22
CA ARG A 101 -23.15 3.86 5.82
C ARG A 101 -23.46 3.10 7.10
N ASP A 102 -23.34 1.77 7.06
CA ASP A 102 -23.87 0.90 8.10
C ASP A 102 -22.85 0.65 9.22
N VAL A 103 -21.55 0.84 8.94
CA VAL A 103 -20.47 0.58 9.90
C VAL A 103 -19.61 1.81 10.14
N ALA A 104 -19.01 2.38 9.09
CA ALA A 104 -17.99 3.41 9.28
C ALA A 104 -18.56 4.71 9.85
N LEU A 105 -19.67 5.21 9.33
CA LEU A 105 -20.31 6.45 9.80
C LEU A 105 -20.83 6.32 11.24
N PRO A 106 -21.57 5.26 11.63
CA PRO A 106 -22.01 5.08 13.02
C PRO A 106 -20.86 4.88 14.01
N ARG A 107 -19.84 4.08 13.65
CA ARG A 107 -18.77 3.68 14.57
C ARG A 107 -17.61 4.67 14.62
N PHE A 108 -17.27 5.27 13.48
CA PHE A 108 -16.08 6.10 13.29
C PHE A 108 -16.42 7.55 12.88
N GLY A 109 -17.69 7.94 12.83
CA GLY A 109 -18.11 9.28 12.38
C GLY A 109 -17.54 10.48 13.16
N ARG A 110 -16.93 10.25 14.33
CA ARG A 110 -16.16 11.29 15.05
C ARG A 110 -14.88 11.73 14.31
N TYR A 111 -14.32 10.87 13.45
CA TYR A 111 -13.15 11.21 12.66
C TYR A 111 -13.57 11.95 11.39
N PRO A 112 -12.94 13.10 11.07
CA PRO A 112 -13.24 13.82 9.84
C PRO A 112 -12.98 12.96 8.60
N GLU A 113 -11.99 12.06 8.65
CA GLU A 113 -11.67 11.14 7.56
C GLU A 113 -12.83 10.21 7.18
N THR A 114 -13.74 9.88 8.11
CA THR A 114 -14.90 9.03 7.81
C THR A 114 -15.89 9.75 6.91
N ARG A 115 -16.13 11.04 7.14
CA ARG A 115 -16.99 11.86 6.25
C ARG A 115 -16.31 12.12 4.92
N GLN A 116 -15.00 12.38 4.93
CA GLN A 116 -14.24 12.54 3.69
C GLN A 116 -14.23 11.25 2.87
N LEU A 117 -14.17 10.09 3.52
CA LEU A 117 -14.23 8.79 2.86
C LEU A 117 -15.55 8.61 2.11
N ASP A 118 -16.69 8.91 2.74
CA ASP A 118 -18.00 8.85 2.06
C ASP A 118 -18.06 9.82 0.87
N GLN A 119 -17.64 11.06 1.06
CA GLN A 119 -17.66 12.08 0.01
C GLN A 119 -16.79 11.69 -1.19
N THR A 120 -15.55 11.25 -0.93
CA THR A 120 -14.61 10.84 -1.99
C THR A 120 -15.09 9.56 -2.68
N HIS A 121 -15.69 8.62 -1.95
CA HIS A 121 -16.33 7.43 -2.51
C HIS A 121 -17.48 7.79 -3.47
N ARG A 122 -18.37 8.73 -3.10
CA ARG A 122 -19.44 9.19 -4.00
C ARG A 122 -18.87 9.82 -5.28
N ARG A 123 -17.81 10.62 -5.17
CA ARG A 123 -17.10 11.20 -6.34
C ARG A 123 -16.50 10.14 -7.26
N VAL A 124 -16.00 9.02 -6.70
CA VAL A 124 -15.55 7.87 -7.51
C VAL A 124 -16.72 7.33 -8.33
N HIS A 125 -17.91 7.18 -7.74
CA HIS A 125 -19.10 6.71 -8.45
C HIS A 125 -19.58 7.70 -9.52
N ASP A 126 -19.57 9.01 -9.24
CA ASP A 126 -19.95 10.02 -10.22
C ASP A 126 -19.08 9.93 -11.49
N GLU A 127 -17.76 9.85 -11.32
CA GLU A 127 -16.85 9.70 -12.46
C GLU A 127 -17.00 8.31 -13.12
N ALA A 128 -17.14 7.23 -12.34
CA ALA A 128 -17.36 5.89 -12.89
C ALA A 128 -18.63 5.82 -13.75
N ASN A 129 -19.73 6.41 -13.29
CA ASN A 129 -20.99 6.47 -14.01
C ASN A 129 -20.83 7.24 -15.32
N ARG A 130 -20.14 8.38 -15.29
CA ARG A 130 -19.81 9.14 -16.51
C ARG A 130 -19.02 8.30 -17.51
N LEU A 131 -18.03 7.52 -17.07
CA LEU A 131 -17.26 6.64 -17.97
C LEU A 131 -18.12 5.51 -18.53
N MET A 132 -18.98 4.92 -17.71
CA MET A 132 -19.92 3.89 -18.17
C MET A 132 -20.89 4.44 -19.22
N ASP A 133 -21.37 5.68 -19.06
CA ASP A 133 -22.26 6.33 -20.01
C ASP A 133 -21.55 6.63 -21.34
N LEU A 134 -20.30 7.10 -21.30
CA LEU A 134 -19.47 7.27 -22.49
C LEU A 134 -19.30 5.95 -23.24
N HIS A 135 -19.01 4.85 -22.53
CA HIS A 135 -18.86 3.54 -23.13
C HIS A 135 -20.16 3.06 -23.78
N GLN A 136 -21.29 3.19 -23.08
CA GLN A 136 -22.63 2.83 -23.60
C GLN A 136 -23.04 3.67 -24.81
N ALA A 137 -22.56 4.91 -24.90
CA ALA A 137 -22.75 5.80 -26.06
C ALA A 137 -21.82 5.49 -27.24
N GLY A 138 -21.05 4.39 -27.21
CA GLY A 138 -20.10 4.01 -28.26
C GLY A 138 -18.78 4.80 -28.22
N ARG A 139 -18.55 5.63 -27.21
CA ARG A 139 -17.33 6.45 -27.04
C ARG A 139 -16.30 5.73 -26.17
N ALA A 140 -16.01 4.46 -26.49
CA ALA A 140 -15.16 3.58 -25.69
C ALA A 140 -13.75 4.15 -25.45
N ASP A 141 -13.13 4.74 -26.47
CA ASP A 141 -11.80 5.36 -26.35
C ASP A 141 -11.77 6.52 -25.36
N GLU A 142 -12.83 7.32 -25.31
CA GLU A 142 -12.96 8.43 -24.36
C GLU A 142 -13.16 7.92 -22.94
N ALA A 143 -14.01 6.89 -22.77
CA ALA A 143 -14.22 6.25 -21.49
C ALA A 143 -12.92 5.63 -20.94
N MET A 144 -12.15 4.92 -21.78
CA MET A 144 -10.86 4.35 -21.40
C MET A 144 -9.82 5.41 -21.02
N ARG A 145 -9.76 6.54 -21.74
CA ARG A 145 -8.87 7.66 -21.35
C ARG A 145 -9.28 8.28 -20.01
N GLY A 146 -10.57 8.32 -19.73
CA GLY A 146 -11.12 8.84 -18.47
C GLY A 146 -10.76 8.02 -17.23
N LEU A 147 -10.36 6.74 -17.37
CA LEU A 147 -9.84 5.94 -16.25
C LEU A 147 -8.60 6.57 -15.58
N ARG A 148 -7.85 7.44 -16.27
CA ARG A 148 -6.76 8.18 -15.61
C ARG A 148 -7.27 9.21 -14.60
N ALA A 149 -8.44 9.80 -14.85
CA ALA A 149 -9.04 10.81 -13.98
C ALA A 149 -9.63 10.21 -12.70
N ILE A 150 -10.05 8.94 -12.71
CA ILE A 150 -10.58 8.27 -11.52
C ILE A 150 -9.47 7.81 -10.55
N ASN A 151 -8.23 7.62 -11.04
CA ASN A 151 -7.14 7.09 -10.24
C ASN A 151 -6.87 7.90 -8.96
N PRO A 152 -6.71 9.23 -8.99
CA PRO A 152 -6.48 10.02 -7.78
C PRO A 152 -7.58 9.85 -6.73
N LEU A 153 -8.85 9.76 -7.17
CA LEU A 153 -9.99 9.55 -6.27
C LEU A 153 -9.92 8.17 -5.60
N THR A 154 -9.56 7.13 -6.37
CA THR A 154 -9.41 5.77 -5.82
C THR A 154 -8.24 5.67 -4.83
N GLU A 155 -7.12 6.34 -5.10
CA GLU A 155 -6.00 6.38 -4.16
C GLU A 155 -6.34 7.17 -2.90
N GLU A 156 -7.13 8.24 -3.02
CA GLU A 156 -7.61 9.00 -1.86
C GLU A 156 -8.51 8.15 -0.95
N VAL A 157 -9.41 7.34 -1.52
CA VAL A 157 -10.22 6.37 -0.74
C VAL A 157 -9.33 5.42 0.05
N LEU A 158 -8.32 4.82 -0.59
CA LEU A 158 -7.39 3.91 0.08
C LEU A 158 -6.55 4.61 1.16
N GLY A 159 -6.12 5.85 0.89
CA GLY A 159 -5.40 6.68 1.85
C GLY A 159 -6.23 7.02 3.10
N LEU A 160 -7.52 7.33 2.92
CA LEU A 160 -8.45 7.60 4.02
C LEU A 160 -8.71 6.35 4.86
N LEU A 161 -8.90 5.19 4.23
CA LEU A 161 -9.02 3.90 4.93
C LEU A 161 -7.78 3.60 5.78
N ASN A 162 -6.58 3.79 5.22
CA ASN A 162 -5.32 3.57 5.95
C ASN A 162 -5.15 4.55 7.12
N THR A 163 -5.54 5.81 6.91
CA THR A 163 -5.47 6.85 7.95
C THR A 163 -6.42 6.53 9.11
N LEU A 164 -7.66 6.15 8.80
CA LEU A 164 -8.66 5.74 9.79
C LEU A 164 -8.20 4.52 10.58
N GLU A 165 -7.74 3.47 9.89
CA GLU A 165 -7.23 2.25 10.54
C GLU A 165 -6.08 2.60 11.50
N HIS A 166 -5.11 3.40 11.06
CA HIS A 166 -3.97 3.77 11.89
C HIS A 166 -4.40 4.55 13.15
N LYS A 167 -5.33 5.49 13.03
CA LYS A 167 -5.86 6.24 14.18
C LYS A 167 -6.56 5.34 15.18
N LEU A 168 -7.43 4.44 14.68
CA LEU A 168 -8.20 3.52 15.53
C LEU A 168 -7.29 2.53 16.26
N ARG A 169 -6.26 1.99 15.59
CA ARG A 169 -5.27 1.09 16.22
C ARG A 169 -4.39 1.80 17.26
N LYS A 170 -4.18 3.12 17.12
CA LYS A 170 -3.43 3.92 18.09
C LYS A 170 -4.26 4.21 19.34
N GLU A 171 -5.56 4.43 19.20
CA GLU A 171 -6.46 4.66 20.34
C GLU A 171 -6.83 3.38 21.09
N ALA A 172 -6.76 2.22 20.44
CA ALA A 172 -7.01 0.93 21.08
C ALA A 172 -5.83 0.43 21.95
N ARG A 173 -4.73 1.18 22.06
CA ARG A 173 -3.51 0.84 22.79
C ARG A 173 -3.40 1.54 24.14
#